data_AF-A0A514CL93-F1
#
_entry.id   AF-A0A514CL93-F1
#
_cell.length_a   1.000
_cell.length_b   1.000
_cell.length_c   1.000
_cell.angle_alpha   90.00
_cell.angle_beta   90.00
_cell.angle_gamma   90.00
#
_symmetry.space_group_name_H-M   'P 1'
#
loop_
_entity.id
_entity.type
_entity.pdbx_description
1 polymer ?
#
loop_
_entity_poly.entity_id
_entity_poly.type
_entity_poly.pdbx_seq_one_letter_code
_entity_poly.pdbx_strand_id
1 'polypeptide(L)'
;MEEVGKRSLGALFGGIATFVTAMLSPTETGINASIWSDQHQQKLDELSFKESQGSLSDQEKRDLQELRERYVKYYLRYENPGHHDPLNTGPNYYNPNKSVLPENHYELWLKSVDGGDGNRYTKIGMGKKAIYHRFQNDGNNNWHWNGSTNGKTKYGKSYPIRINTIPNRIKKL
;
A
#
# COMPACT_ATOMS: atom_id res chain seq x y z
N MET A 1 48.05 -14.19 14.87
CA MET A 1 48.47 -14.50 13.49
C MET A 1 48.00 -15.92 13.24
N GLU A 2 47.17 -16.26 12.27
CA GLU A 2 46.59 -15.52 11.16
C GLU A 2 45.34 -16.28 10.70
N GLU A 3 44.42 -15.51 10.14
CA GLU A 3 43.15 -15.88 9.56
C GLU A 3 43.37 -16.56 8.20
N VAL A 4 42.60 -17.60 7.85
CA VAL A 4 42.41 -17.97 6.43
C VAL A 4 40.94 -18.24 6.16
N GLY A 5 40.33 -17.24 5.55
CA GLY A 5 38.96 -17.25 5.05
C GLY A 5 38.72 -18.26 3.93
N LYS A 6 37.44 -18.62 3.81
CA LYS A 6 36.85 -19.10 2.56
C LYS A 6 35.69 -18.19 2.21
N ARG A 7 35.83 -17.50 1.08
CA ARG A 7 34.75 -16.78 0.41
C ARG A 7 33.80 -17.78 -0.25
N SER A 8 32.49 -17.51 -0.19
CA SER A 8 31.56 -17.92 -1.24
C SER A 8 30.33 -17.01 -1.29
N LEU A 9 30.28 -16.24 -2.37
CA LEU A 9 29.14 -15.84 -3.20
C LEU A 9 27.80 -15.45 -2.54
N GLY A 10 27.51 -14.15 -2.64
CA GLY A 10 26.40 -13.69 -3.49
C GLY A 10 24.99 -13.76 -2.91
N ALA A 11 24.60 -12.73 -2.15
CA ALA A 11 23.20 -12.34 -2.03
C ALA A 11 23.02 -10.94 -2.65
N LEU A 12 22.70 -10.93 -3.94
CA LEU A 12 22.13 -9.76 -4.61
C LEU A 12 20.68 -9.63 -4.13
N PHE A 13 20.43 -8.76 -3.16
CA PHE A 13 19.10 -8.20 -2.92
C PHE A 13 19.18 -6.67 -2.94
N GLY A 14 19.73 -6.15 -4.04
CA GLY A 14 19.56 -4.75 -4.44
C GLY A 14 18.21 -4.58 -5.12
N GLY A 15 17.13 -4.67 -4.35
CA GLY A 15 15.82 -4.20 -4.79
C GLY A 15 15.82 -2.68 -4.72
N ILE A 16 16.32 -2.02 -5.77
CA ILE A 16 16.19 -0.57 -5.96
C ILE A 16 14.69 -0.28 -5.94
N ALA A 17 14.20 0.32 -4.84
CA ALA A 17 12.89 0.95 -4.83
C ALA A 17 12.97 2.11 -5.81
N THR A 18 12.53 1.89 -7.05
CA THR A 18 12.32 2.97 -8.01
C THR A 18 11.16 3.82 -7.47
N PHE A 19 11.50 4.88 -6.74
CA PHE A 19 10.53 5.89 -6.37
C PHE A 19 10.11 6.61 -7.65
N VAL A 20 8.87 6.38 -8.08
CA VAL A 20 8.26 7.13 -9.17
C VAL A 20 7.98 8.53 -8.63
N THR A 21 8.85 9.48 -8.93
CA THR A 21 8.53 10.91 -8.78
C THR A 21 7.49 11.26 -9.83
N ALA A 22 6.22 11.12 -9.48
CA ALA A 22 5.13 11.66 -10.28
C ALA A 22 5.06 13.18 -10.02
N MET A 23 5.73 13.98 -10.86
CA MET A 23 5.56 15.42 -10.88
C MET A 23 4.16 15.75 -11.42
N LEU A 24 3.20 15.96 -10.54
CA LEU A 24 1.91 16.55 -10.88
C LEU A 24 2.01 18.07 -10.69
N SER A 25 1.72 18.81 -11.76
CA SER A 25 1.71 20.27 -11.77
C SER A 25 0.60 20.82 -10.84
N PRO A 26 0.88 21.81 -9.98
CA PRO A 26 -0.13 22.38 -9.10
C PRO A 26 -1.02 23.35 -9.88
N THR A 27 -2.33 23.08 -9.92
CA THR A 27 -3.32 24.11 -10.28
C THR A 27 -4.06 24.59 -9.03
N GLU A 28 -3.76 25.84 -8.65
CA GLU A 28 -4.61 26.87 -8.04
C GLU A 28 -5.55 26.53 -6.87
N THR A 29 -4.98 26.00 -5.78
CA THR A 29 -5.45 26.23 -4.38
C THR A 29 -4.27 26.61 -3.45
N GLY A 30 -3.21 27.16 -4.07
CA GLY A 30 -1.83 26.77 -3.81
C GLY A 30 -0.97 27.70 -2.96
N ILE A 31 -1.23 27.78 -1.65
CA ILE A 31 -0.17 28.19 -0.70
C ILE A 31 -0.06 27.20 0.47
N ASN A 32 -1.18 26.79 1.09
CA ASN A 32 -1.13 25.80 2.17
C ASN A 32 -0.94 24.35 1.68
N ALA A 33 -1.44 24.00 0.49
CA ALA A 33 -1.23 22.66 -0.08
C ALA A 33 0.21 22.45 -0.60
N SER A 34 0.89 23.51 -1.07
CA SER A 34 2.25 23.41 -1.64
C SER A 34 3.34 23.38 -0.56
N ILE A 35 3.18 24.15 0.53
CA ILE A 35 4.13 24.07 1.66
C ILE A 35 3.96 22.75 2.42
N TRP A 36 2.72 22.26 2.51
CA TRP A 36 2.45 20.95 3.09
C TRP A 36 3.04 19.81 2.25
N SER A 37 2.95 19.88 0.91
CA SER A 37 3.53 18.84 0.04
C SER A 37 5.03 18.72 0.22
N ASP A 38 5.77 19.83 0.25
CA ASP A 38 7.23 19.75 0.10
C ASP A 38 7.91 19.25 1.37
N GLN A 39 7.49 19.74 2.55
CA GLN A 39 8.06 19.28 3.83
C GLN A 39 7.63 17.84 4.19
N HIS A 40 6.38 17.47 3.90
CA HIS A 40 5.90 16.12 4.19
C HIS A 40 6.45 15.11 3.19
N GLN A 41 6.65 15.49 1.92
CA GLN A 41 7.31 14.65 0.94
C GLN A 41 8.77 14.43 1.31
N GLN A 42 9.52 15.47 1.70
CA GLN A 42 10.90 15.32 2.18
C GLN A 42 10.99 14.38 3.40
N LYS A 43 10.11 14.54 4.39
CA LYS A 43 10.08 13.65 5.57
C LYS A 43 9.67 12.23 5.20
N LEU A 44 8.73 12.05 4.27
CA LEU A 44 8.33 10.74 3.75
C LEU A 44 9.49 10.06 3.03
N ASP A 45 10.24 10.79 2.20
CA ASP A 45 11.40 10.30 1.46
C ASP A 45 12.54 9.91 2.41
N GLU A 46 12.85 10.75 3.41
CA GLU A 46 13.86 10.48 4.43
C GLU A 46 13.52 9.22 5.23
N LEU A 47 12.29 9.13 5.76
CA LEU A 47 11.87 8.00 6.56
C LEU A 47 11.74 6.72 5.72
N SER A 48 11.33 6.81 4.46
CA SER A 48 11.31 5.66 3.55
C SER A 48 12.72 5.19 3.20
N PHE A 49 13.69 6.11 3.07
CA PHE A 49 15.09 5.76 2.89
C PHE A 49 15.64 5.04 4.12
N LYS A 50 15.40 5.56 5.34
CA LYS A 50 15.76 4.89 6.59
C LYS A 50 15.11 3.52 6.73
N GLU A 51 13.84 3.37 6.33
CA GLU A 51 13.15 2.08 6.28
C GLU A 51 13.90 1.08 5.40
N SER A 52 14.35 1.51 4.22
CA SER A 52 15.10 0.67 3.27
C SER A 52 16.46 0.20 3.84
N GLN A 53 17.03 0.97 4.77
CA GLN A 53 18.27 0.62 5.47
C GLN A 53 18.02 -0.16 6.77
N GLY A 54 16.76 -0.42 7.14
CA GLY A 54 16.39 -1.11 8.39
C GLY A 54 16.72 -0.32 9.66
N SER A 55 16.84 1.01 9.58
CA SER A 55 17.35 1.87 10.66
C SER A 55 16.28 2.69 11.39
N LEU A 56 14.99 2.46 11.14
CA LEU A 56 13.90 3.20 11.80
C LEU A 56 13.73 2.80 13.26
N SER A 57 13.66 3.80 14.13
CA SER A 57 13.12 3.66 15.49
C SER A 57 11.61 3.38 15.47
N ASP A 58 11.06 2.88 16.58
CA ASP A 58 9.62 2.62 16.67
C ASP A 58 8.76 3.88 16.58
N GLN A 59 9.29 5.03 17.02
CA GLN A 59 8.61 6.31 16.81
C GLN A 59 8.62 6.70 15.34
N GLU A 60 9.76 6.58 14.66
CA GLU A 60 9.84 6.89 13.23
C GLU A 60 8.98 5.96 12.37
N LYS A 61 8.78 4.69 12.77
CA LYS A 61 7.81 3.79 12.13
C LYS A 61 6.37 4.31 12.24
N ARG A 62 5.99 4.82 13.42
CA ARG A 62 4.66 5.44 13.63
C ARG A 62 4.51 6.70 12.80
N ASP A 63 5.50 7.58 12.83
CA ASP A 63 5.53 8.80 12.03
C ASP A 63 5.43 8.50 10.53
N LEU A 64 6.19 7.51 10.04
CA LEU A 64 6.18 7.09 8.64
C LEU A 64 4.80 6.54 8.24
N GLN A 65 4.20 5.71 9.09
CA GLN A 65 2.85 5.20 8.87
C GLN A 65 1.87 6.38 8.75
N GLU A 66 1.84 7.28 9.72
CA GLU A 66 0.94 8.44 9.72
C GLU A 66 1.11 9.34 8.47
N LEU A 67 2.35 9.60 8.07
CA LEU A 67 2.66 10.35 6.85
C LEU A 67 2.14 9.64 5.60
N ARG A 68 2.32 8.31 5.50
CA ARG A 68 1.75 7.50 4.41
C ARG A 68 0.24 7.63 4.38
N GLU A 69 -0.45 7.53 5.52
CA GLU A 69 -1.92 7.64 5.55
C GLU A 69 -2.39 9.00 5.05
N ARG A 70 -1.78 10.09 5.53
CA ARG A 70 -2.15 11.45 5.11
C ARG A 70 -1.87 11.70 3.63
N TYR A 71 -0.69 11.33 3.15
CA TYR A 71 -0.31 11.49 1.75
C TYR A 71 -1.26 10.71 0.84
N VAL A 72 -1.51 9.45 1.18
CA VAL A 72 -2.40 8.59 0.40
C VAL A 72 -3.84 9.12 0.40
N LYS A 73 -4.34 9.59 1.54
CA LYS A 73 -5.70 10.10 1.67
C LYS A 73 -5.94 11.37 0.87
N TYR A 74 -5.08 12.37 1.05
CA TYR A 74 -5.31 13.69 0.45
C TYR A 74 -4.77 13.81 -0.98
N TYR A 75 -3.69 13.11 -1.31
CA TYR A 75 -3.03 13.26 -2.60
C TYR A 75 -3.40 12.15 -3.59
N LEU A 76 -3.46 10.90 -3.13
CA LEU A 76 -3.79 9.75 -3.98
C LEU A 76 -5.27 9.35 -3.93
N ARG A 77 -6.08 10.08 -3.17
CA ARG A 77 -7.53 9.89 -3.01
C ARG A 77 -7.89 8.46 -2.62
N TYR A 78 -7.15 7.84 -1.71
CA TYR A 78 -7.50 6.53 -1.16
C TYR A 78 -7.96 6.62 0.29
N GLU A 79 -9.03 5.92 0.63
CA GLU A 79 -9.62 5.95 1.96
C GLU A 79 -9.92 4.56 2.52
N ASN A 80 -10.06 4.50 3.86
CA ASN A 80 -10.69 3.38 4.54
C ASN A 80 -12.21 3.45 4.31
N PRO A 81 -12.83 2.48 3.60
CA PRO A 81 -14.26 2.52 3.32
C PRO A 81 -15.14 2.22 4.55
N GLY A 82 -14.55 1.86 5.69
CA GLY A 82 -15.25 1.55 6.93
C GLY A 82 -15.90 0.15 6.96
N HIS A 83 -16.61 -0.23 5.89
CA HIS A 83 -17.33 -1.53 5.84
C HIS A 83 -16.43 -2.77 5.86
N HIS A 84 -15.11 -2.59 5.72
CA HIS A 84 -14.09 -3.63 5.83
C HIS A 84 -13.34 -3.59 7.17
N ASP A 85 -13.53 -2.56 7.99
CA ASP A 85 -12.75 -2.31 9.21
C ASP A 85 -13.60 -2.54 10.47
N PRO A 86 -13.35 -3.63 11.23
CA PRO A 86 -14.06 -3.94 12.47
C PRO A 86 -13.93 -2.88 13.57
N LEU A 87 -12.90 -2.04 13.50
CA LEU A 87 -12.61 -1.00 14.48
C LEU A 87 -13.10 0.38 14.03
N ASN A 88 -13.66 0.50 12.84
CA ASN A 88 -14.11 1.79 12.33
C ASN A 88 -15.20 2.38 13.22
N THR A 89 -14.94 3.61 13.69
CA THR A 89 -15.87 4.42 14.50
C THR A 89 -16.62 5.46 13.65
N GLY A 90 -16.33 5.53 12.35
CA GLY A 90 -17.01 6.41 11.40
C GLY A 90 -18.42 5.93 11.01
N PRO A 91 -19.10 6.67 10.10
CA PRO A 91 -20.49 6.40 9.74
C PRO A 91 -20.69 5.07 9.00
N ASN A 92 -19.66 4.56 8.32
CA ASN A 92 -19.69 3.30 7.58
C ASN A 92 -19.28 2.13 8.47
N TYR A 93 -20.23 1.53 9.19
CA TYR A 93 -19.97 0.41 10.09
C TYR A 93 -19.42 -0.83 9.38
N TYR A 94 -18.60 -1.62 10.08
CA TYR A 94 -18.13 -2.90 9.59
C TYR A 94 -19.28 -3.82 9.12
N ASN A 95 -19.17 -4.37 7.92
CA ASN A 95 -20.09 -5.36 7.41
C ASN A 95 -19.54 -6.78 7.66
N PRO A 96 -20.21 -7.63 8.46
CA PRO A 96 -19.71 -8.97 8.80
C PRO A 96 -19.61 -9.92 7.60
N ASN A 97 -20.22 -9.60 6.47
CA ASN A 97 -20.10 -10.32 5.20
C ASN A 97 -19.00 -9.74 4.30
N LYS A 98 -18.04 -9.00 4.86
CA LYS A 98 -16.88 -8.47 4.15
C LYS A 98 -15.58 -8.95 4.80
N SER A 99 -14.56 -9.15 3.97
CA SER A 99 -13.20 -9.42 4.45
C SER A 99 -12.68 -8.23 5.26
N VAL A 100 -11.85 -8.50 6.25
CA VAL A 100 -11.21 -7.48 7.09
C VAL A 100 -10.14 -6.74 6.30
N LEU A 101 -10.15 -5.42 6.42
CA LEU A 101 -9.14 -4.52 5.89
C LEU A 101 -7.77 -4.88 6.49
N PRO A 102 -6.74 -5.15 5.68
CA PRO A 102 -5.39 -5.39 6.20
C PRO A 102 -4.83 -4.13 6.85
N GLU A 103 -4.13 -4.25 7.98
CA GLU A 103 -3.53 -3.11 8.70
C GLU A 103 -2.58 -2.29 7.81
N ASN A 104 -1.82 -2.97 6.94
CA ASN A 104 -0.89 -2.33 6.00
C ASN A 104 -1.54 -1.87 4.67
N HIS A 105 -2.84 -1.61 4.64
CA HIS A 105 -3.58 -1.31 3.40
C HIS A 105 -3.07 -0.07 2.65
N TYR A 106 -2.53 0.94 3.35
CA TYR A 106 -1.93 2.10 2.71
C TYR A 106 -0.66 1.75 1.93
N GLU A 107 0.19 0.89 2.47
CA GLU A 107 1.39 0.40 1.77
C GLU A 107 1.03 -0.47 0.57
N LEU A 108 -0.01 -1.31 0.74
CA LEU A 108 -0.55 -2.08 -0.36
C LEU A 108 -1.03 -1.16 -1.47
N TRP A 109 -1.76 -0.09 -1.15
CA TRP A 109 -2.22 0.90 -2.13
C TRP A 109 -1.05 1.57 -2.87
N LEU A 110 0.00 2.01 -2.15
CA LEU A 110 1.18 2.64 -2.75
C LEU A 110 1.90 1.72 -3.76
N LYS A 111 1.87 0.40 -3.53
CA LYS A 111 2.44 -0.62 -4.43
C LYS A 111 1.47 -1.08 -5.52
N SER A 112 0.24 -0.57 -5.52
CA SER A 112 -0.78 -1.02 -6.45
C SER A 112 -0.50 -0.52 -7.86
N VAL A 113 -0.84 -1.33 -8.85
CA VAL A 113 -0.79 -0.96 -10.26
C VAL A 113 -2.17 -1.04 -10.89
N ASP A 114 -2.40 -0.24 -11.92
CA ASP A 114 -3.66 -0.26 -12.68
C ASP A 114 -3.89 -1.63 -13.34
N GLY A 115 -5.07 -2.18 -13.12
CA GLY A 115 -5.54 -3.43 -13.71
C GLY A 115 -6.05 -3.28 -15.14
N GLY A 116 -6.39 -2.05 -15.57
CA GLY A 116 -7.04 -1.79 -16.86
C GLY A 116 -8.53 -2.19 -16.90
N ASP A 117 -9.09 -2.56 -15.75
CA ASP A 117 -10.49 -2.97 -15.54
C ASP A 117 -11.24 -2.02 -14.61
N GLY A 118 -10.72 -0.80 -14.43
CA GLY A 118 -11.22 0.18 -13.46
C GLY A 118 -10.82 -0.10 -12.02
N ASN A 119 -10.04 -1.17 -11.76
CA ASN A 119 -9.48 -1.48 -10.45
C ASN A 119 -7.96 -1.38 -10.46
N ARG A 120 -7.38 -1.22 -9.27
CA ARG A 120 -5.94 -1.36 -9.04
C ARG A 120 -5.67 -2.58 -8.19
N TYR A 121 -4.47 -3.14 -8.33
CA TYR A 121 -4.11 -4.37 -7.67
C TYR A 121 -2.69 -4.34 -7.13
N THR A 122 -2.52 -4.97 -5.96
CA THR A 122 -1.21 -5.29 -5.40
C THR A 122 -1.06 -6.79 -5.31
N LYS A 123 0.00 -7.34 -5.89
CA LYS A 123 0.34 -8.75 -5.85
C LYS A 123 1.43 -8.96 -4.79
N ILE A 124 1.19 -9.90 -3.87
CA ILE A 124 2.19 -10.35 -2.89
C ILE A 124 2.51 -11.81 -3.18
N GLY A 125 3.81 -12.12 -3.29
CA GLY A 125 4.31 -13.46 -3.56
C GLY A 125 4.13 -13.90 -5.02
N MET A 126 4.39 -15.18 -5.28
CA MET A 126 4.51 -15.73 -6.64
C MET A 126 3.66 -17.00 -6.85
N GLY A 127 3.35 -17.27 -8.12
CA GLY A 127 2.68 -18.50 -8.55
C GLY A 127 1.31 -18.71 -7.90
N LYS A 128 0.99 -19.97 -7.60
CA LYS A 128 -0.33 -20.38 -7.04
C LYS A 128 -0.60 -19.85 -5.62
N LYS A 129 0.43 -19.39 -4.92
CA LYS A 129 0.30 -18.82 -3.56
C LYS A 129 0.21 -17.30 -3.55
N ALA A 130 0.23 -16.65 -4.71
CA ALA A 130 0.15 -15.20 -4.80
C ALA A 130 -1.18 -14.68 -4.21
N ILE A 131 -1.08 -13.65 -3.39
CA ILE A 131 -2.21 -12.92 -2.82
C ILE A 131 -2.39 -11.64 -3.61
N TYR A 132 -3.63 -11.35 -3.99
CA TYR A 132 -3.97 -10.14 -4.71
C TYR A 132 -4.90 -9.30 -3.83
N HIS A 133 -4.52 -8.05 -3.59
CA HIS A 133 -5.37 -7.05 -2.94
C HIS A 133 -5.94 -6.15 -4.03
N ARG A 134 -7.27 -5.98 -4.03
CA ARG A 134 -7.98 -5.14 -5.00
C ARG A 134 -8.36 -3.82 -4.39
N PHE A 135 -8.21 -2.77 -5.18
CA PHE A 135 -8.62 -1.42 -4.88
C PHE A 135 -9.58 -0.96 -5.97
N GLN A 136 -10.74 -0.47 -5.57
CA GLN A 136 -11.82 -0.09 -6.47
C GLN A 136 -12.04 1.42 -6.39
N ASN A 137 -12.32 2.04 -7.54
CA ASN A 137 -12.75 3.43 -7.62
C ASN A 137 -14.28 3.49 -7.41
N ASP A 138 -14.75 4.42 -6.59
CA ASP A 138 -16.17 4.63 -6.30
C ASP A 138 -16.94 5.36 -7.43
N GLY A 139 -16.24 5.77 -8.50
CA GLY A 139 -16.78 6.54 -9.62
C GLY A 139 -16.52 8.04 -9.51
N ASN A 140 -16.06 8.52 -8.35
CA ASN A 140 -15.79 9.94 -8.06
C ASN A 140 -14.30 10.21 -7.84
N ASN A 141 -13.44 9.35 -8.40
CA ASN A 141 -11.99 9.37 -8.21
C ASN A 141 -11.55 9.15 -6.76
N ASN A 142 -12.38 8.53 -5.92
CA ASN A 142 -11.92 8.02 -4.63
C ASN A 142 -11.74 6.51 -4.70
N TRP A 143 -10.63 6.04 -4.15
CA TRP A 143 -10.23 4.66 -4.14
C TRP A 143 -10.40 4.07 -2.75
N HIS A 144 -10.78 2.80 -2.68
CA HIS A 144 -10.87 2.09 -1.42
C HIS A 144 -10.53 0.63 -1.60
N TRP A 145 -10.10 -0.03 -0.52
CA TRP A 145 -9.82 -1.44 -0.54
C TRP A 145 -11.11 -2.24 -0.71
N ASN A 146 -11.09 -3.24 -1.59
CA ASN A 146 -12.28 -3.97 -2.02
C ASN A 146 -12.15 -5.49 -1.84
N GLY A 147 -11.14 -5.94 -1.11
CA GLY A 147 -10.93 -7.35 -0.78
C GLY A 147 -9.59 -7.91 -1.23
N SER A 148 -9.31 -9.14 -0.83
CA SER A 148 -8.13 -9.91 -1.25
C SER A 148 -8.46 -11.36 -1.58
N THR A 149 -7.59 -12.05 -2.33
CA THR A 149 -7.80 -13.46 -2.70
C THR A 149 -7.66 -14.43 -1.52
N ASN A 150 -7.14 -13.96 -0.40
CA ASN A 150 -7.10 -14.68 0.88
C ASN A 150 -8.01 -14.02 1.95
N GLY A 151 -8.94 -13.17 1.54
CA GLY A 151 -9.75 -12.36 2.44
C GLY A 151 -10.53 -13.23 3.44
N LYS A 152 -10.59 -12.76 4.69
CA LYS A 152 -11.35 -13.39 5.78
C LYS A 152 -12.17 -12.34 6.52
N THR A 153 -13.37 -12.70 6.96
CA THR A 153 -14.17 -11.87 7.88
C THR A 153 -13.50 -11.79 9.26
N LYS A 154 -14.01 -10.92 10.15
CA LYS A 154 -13.48 -10.81 11.53
C LYS A 154 -13.60 -12.09 12.35
N TYR A 155 -14.46 -13.01 11.93
CA TYR A 155 -14.65 -14.32 12.55
C TYR A 155 -13.80 -15.42 11.90
N GLY A 156 -12.87 -15.06 11.01
CA GLY A 156 -12.00 -16.02 10.31
C GLY A 156 -12.66 -16.77 9.14
N LYS A 157 -13.97 -16.58 8.88
CA LYS A 157 -14.65 -17.16 7.72
C LYS A 157 -14.05 -16.62 6.42
N SER A 158 -13.68 -17.50 5.51
CA SER A 158 -13.16 -17.14 4.18
C SER A 158 -14.16 -16.31 3.38
N TYR A 159 -13.71 -15.18 2.87
CA TYR A 159 -14.43 -14.28 1.97
C TYR A 159 -13.48 -13.69 0.92
N PRO A 160 -12.93 -14.51 0.01
CA PRO A 160 -11.95 -14.06 -0.95
C PRO A 160 -12.60 -13.42 -2.18
N ILE A 161 -11.90 -12.46 -2.79
CA ILE A 161 -12.19 -12.08 -4.19
C ILE A 161 -11.82 -13.25 -5.10
N ARG A 162 -12.57 -13.43 -6.19
CA ARG A 162 -12.37 -14.58 -7.09
C ARG A 162 -11.11 -14.38 -7.95
N ILE A 163 -10.22 -15.36 -7.97
CA ILE A 163 -8.96 -15.28 -8.75
C ILE A 163 -9.20 -15.10 -10.26
N ASN A 164 -10.33 -15.60 -10.77
CA ASN A 164 -10.68 -15.47 -12.18
C ASN A 164 -11.09 -14.03 -12.57
N THR A 165 -11.43 -13.16 -11.62
CA THR A 165 -11.70 -11.73 -11.90
C THR A 165 -10.44 -10.88 -11.90
N ILE A 166 -9.27 -11.44 -11.55
CA ILE A 166 -8.01 -10.69 -11.58
C ILE A 166 -7.46 -10.65 -13.02
N PRO A 167 -7.15 -9.47 -13.59
CA PRO A 167 -6.63 -9.37 -14.95
C PRO A 167 -5.33 -10.18 -15.14
N ASN A 168 -5.17 -10.76 -16.34
CA ASN A 168 -3.99 -11.60 -16.63
C ASN A 168 -2.66 -10.82 -16.54
N ARG A 169 -2.66 -9.52 -16.86
CA ARG A 169 -1.49 -8.65 -16.69
C ARG A 169 -1.04 -8.55 -15.24
N ILE A 170 -1.98 -8.52 -14.30
CA ILE A 170 -1.70 -8.47 -12.87
C ILE A 170 -1.16 -9.81 -12.37
N LYS A 171 -1.71 -10.94 -12.86
CA LYS A 171 -1.22 -12.28 -12.50
C LYS A 171 0.25 -12.50 -12.90
N LYS A 172 0.70 -11.83 -13.97
CA LYS A 172 2.05 -11.94 -14.55
C LYS A 172 3.08 -10.94 -13.99
N LEU A 173 2.68 -10.07 -13.05
CA LEU A 173 3.62 -9.22 -12.28
C LEU A 173 4.63 -10.05 -11.47
#